data_AF-A0A2R6MJ23-F1
#
_entry.id   AF-A0A2R6MJ23-F1
#
_cell.length_a   1.000
_cell.length_b   1.000
_cell.length_c   1.000
_cell.angle_alpha   90.00
_cell.angle_beta   90.00
_cell.angle_gamma   90.00
#
_symmetry.space_group_name_H-M   'P 1'
#
loop_
_entity.id
_entity.type
_entity.pdbx_description
1 polymer ?
#
loop_
_entity_poly.entity_id
_entity_poly.type
_entity_poly.pdbx_seq_one_letter_code
_entity_poly.pdbx_strand_id
1 'polypeptide(L)' 'MQPILDDHLHLDPVNGQGAEAVTDFVNVGGTHLLVLNKPSWELVGEVDGETGFREAFELTIDVTERASE' A
#
# COMPACT_ATOMS: atom_id res chain seq x y z
N MET A 1 -21.96 10.72 -9.11
CA MET A 1 -20.54 10.69 -9.52
C MET A 1 -20.19 9.25 -9.83
N GLN A 2 -19.37 8.98 -10.85
CA GLN A 2 -18.84 7.62 -11.07
C GLN A 2 -17.65 7.36 -10.13
N PRO A 3 -17.44 6.12 -9.66
CA PRO A 3 -16.23 5.78 -8.88
C PRO A 3 -14.95 6.07 -9.67
N ILE A 4 -13.90 6.51 -8.97
CA ILE A 4 -12.55 6.67 -9.50
C ILE A 4 -11.68 5.68 -8.74
N LEU A 5 -11.16 4.71 -9.49
CA LEU A 5 -10.36 3.60 -9.00
C LEU A 5 -8.91 3.82 -9.43
N ASP A 6 -7.98 3.67 -8.49
CA ASP A 6 -6.61 3.28 -8.82
C ASP A 6 -6.56 1.75 -8.83
N ASP A 7 -6.31 1.17 -9.99
CA ASP A 7 -6.38 -0.27 -10.22
C ASP A 7 -5.10 -1.00 -9.82
N HIS A 8 -3.99 -0.28 -9.59
CA HIS A 8 -2.75 -0.85 -9.14
C HIS A 8 -1.91 0.16 -8.36
N LEU A 9 -2.05 0.12 -7.03
CA LEU A 9 -1.29 0.98 -6.12
C LEU A 9 -0.42 0.15 -5.16
N HIS A 10 0.76 0.68 -4.86
CA HIS A 10 1.60 0.22 -3.75
C HIS A 10 1.72 1.35 -2.72
N LEU A 11 1.07 1.21 -1.56
CA LEU A 11 1.31 2.11 -0.43
C LEU A 11 2.64 1.73 0.22
N ASP A 12 3.55 2.70 0.36
CA ASP A 12 4.88 2.47 0.93
C ASP A 12 5.00 3.14 2.30
N PRO A 13 4.85 2.38 3.40
CA PRO A 13 4.97 2.92 4.77
C PRO A 13 6.42 3.05 5.25
N VAL A 14 7.41 2.55 4.49
CA VAL A 14 8.82 2.53 4.90
C VAL A 14 9.59 3.68 4.27
N ASN A 15 9.41 3.88 2.97
CA ASN A 15 10.15 4.88 2.19
C ASN A 15 9.24 6.00 1.64
N GLY A 16 7.92 5.83 1.71
CA GLY A 16 6.93 6.76 1.18
C GLY A 16 6.05 7.40 2.26
N GLN A 17 4.91 7.93 1.84
CA GLN A 17 3.93 8.56 2.74
C GLN A 17 2.98 7.55 3.41
N GLY A 18 3.08 6.25 3.08
CA GLY A 18 2.15 5.23 3.57
C GLY A 18 0.69 5.62 3.34
N ALA A 19 -0.14 5.47 4.38
CA ALA A 19 -1.57 5.77 4.34
C ALA A 19 -1.89 7.26 4.07
N GLU A 20 -0.98 8.19 4.40
CA GLU A 20 -1.24 9.63 4.18
C GLU A 20 -1.39 9.98 2.69
N ALA A 21 -0.77 9.20 1.80
CA ALA A 21 -0.94 9.35 0.34
C ALA A 21 -2.40 9.24 -0.12
N VAL A 22 -3.24 8.50 0.62
CA VAL A 22 -4.66 8.34 0.29
C VAL A 22 -5.44 9.63 0.49
N THR A 23 -5.01 10.48 1.44
CA THR A 23 -5.64 11.80 1.63
C THR A 23 -5.49 12.66 0.38
N ASP A 24 -4.31 12.65 -0.24
CA ASP A 24 -4.06 13.38 -1.49
C ASP A 24 -4.88 12.82 -2.65
N PHE A 25 -5.01 11.48 -2.74
CA PHE A 25 -5.85 10.83 -3.75
C PHE A 25 -7.33 11.19 -3.60
N VAL A 26 -7.85 11.19 -2.37
CA VAL A 26 -9.23 11.60 -2.07
C VAL A 26 -9.44 13.08 -2.38
N ASN A 27 -8.47 13.95 -2.07
CA ASN A 27 -8.56 15.39 -2.35
C ASN A 27 -8.71 15.72 -3.84
N VAL A 28 -8.23 14.85 -4.73
CA VAL A 28 -8.41 14.97 -6.19
C VAL A 28 -9.61 14.19 -6.74
N GLY A 29 -10.42 13.58 -5.87
CA GLY A 29 -11.67 12.89 -6.22
C GLY A 29 -11.59 11.37 -6.32
N GLY A 30 -10.45 10.77 -5.95
CA GLY A 30 -10.29 9.32 -5.86
C GLY A 30 -11.24 8.69 -4.85
N THR A 31 -11.71 7.46 -5.11
CA THR A 31 -12.70 6.81 -4.23
C THR A 31 -12.42 5.35 -3.89
N HIS A 32 -11.66 4.63 -4.72
CA HIS A 32 -11.35 3.22 -4.50
C HIS A 32 -9.89 2.94 -4.85
N LEU A 33 -9.28 1.99 -4.15
CA LEU A 33 -7.89 1.58 -4.34
C LEU A 33 -7.80 0.05 -4.36
N LEU A 34 -7.07 -0.51 -5.32
CA LEU A 34 -6.53 -1.87 -5.20
C LEU A 34 -5.09 -1.76 -4.71
N VAL A 35 -4.88 -2.09 -3.43
CA VAL A 35 -3.55 -2.05 -2.82
C VAL A 35 -2.86 -3.40 -2.99
N LEU A 36 -1.72 -3.40 -3.67
CA LEU A 36 -0.89 -4.57 -3.89
C LEU A 36 0.35 -4.50 -3.00
N ASN A 37 0.84 -5.67 -2.58
CA ASN A 37 2.07 -5.72 -1.82
C ASN A 37 3.24 -5.18 -2.67
N LYS A 38 4.05 -4.31 -2.06
CA LYS A 38 5.30 -3.88 -2.69
C LYS A 38 6.31 -5.05 -2.63
N PRO A 39 7.23 -5.18 -3.59
CA PRO A 39 8.28 -6.18 -3.50
C PRO A 39 9.09 -6.07 -2.20
N SER A 40 9.47 -7.21 -1.61
CA SER A 40 10.19 -7.23 -0.33
C SER A 40 11.53 -6.49 -0.37
N TRP A 41 12.26 -6.55 -1.48
CA TRP A 41 13.55 -5.86 -1.65
C TRP A 41 13.46 -4.33 -1.59
N GLU A 42 12.25 -3.79 -1.68
CA GLU A 42 11.97 -2.37 -1.52
C GLU A 42 11.54 -1.98 -0.09
N LEU A 43 11.16 -2.94 0.76
CA LEU A 43 10.64 -2.70 2.12
C LEU A 43 11.52 -3.27 3.22
N VAL A 44 11.90 -4.55 3.10
CA VAL A 44 12.60 -5.35 4.12
C VAL A 44 13.90 -5.97 3.62
N GLY A 45 14.26 -5.72 2.35
CA GLY A 45 15.45 -6.28 1.70
C GLY A 45 15.18 -7.60 0.96
N GLU A 46 16.25 -8.19 0.42
CA GLU A 46 16.15 -9.50 -0.23
C GLU A 46 15.76 -10.58 0.78
N VAL A 47 14.81 -11.44 0.40
CA VAL A 47 14.28 -12.50 1.26
C VAL A 47 14.35 -13.84 0.55
N ASP A 48 14.70 -14.89 1.29
CA ASP A 48 14.72 -16.27 0.80
C ASP A 48 13.63 -17.08 1.51
N GLY A 49 12.44 -17.10 0.91
CA GLY A 49 11.30 -17.90 1.35
C GLY A 49 10.14 -17.13 1.99
N GLU A 50 9.14 -17.90 2.41
CA GLU A 50 7.83 -17.39 2.85
C GLU A 50 7.92 -16.47 4.07
N THR A 51 8.75 -16.81 5.06
CA THR A 51 8.83 -16.03 6.32
C THR A 51 9.28 -14.59 6.06
N GLY A 52 10.27 -14.38 5.18
CA GLY A 52 10.72 -13.03 4.85
C GLY A 52 9.70 -12.29 3.97
N PHE A 53 9.01 -13.00 3.08
CA PHE A 53 7.89 -12.41 2.33
C PHE A 53 6.74 -11.98 3.25
N ARG A 54 6.45 -12.76 4.30
CA ARG A 54 5.36 -12.50 5.23
C ARG A 54 5.52 -11.14 5.90
N GLU A 55 6.71 -10.78 6.34
CA GLU A 55 6.97 -9.46 6.94
C GLU A 55 6.58 -8.30 6.00
N ALA A 56 6.98 -8.36 4.73
CA ALA A 56 6.60 -7.36 3.72
C ALA A 56 5.09 -7.35 3.43
N PHE A 57 4.44 -8.52 3.52
CA PHE A 57 3.00 -8.64 3.32
C PHE A 57 2.19 -8.07 4.48
N GLU A 58 2.61 -8.29 5.73
CA GLU A 58 1.97 -7.69 6.91
C GLU A 58 2.07 -6.16 6.86
N LEU A 59 3.19 -5.59 6.41
CA LEU A 59 3.31 -4.14 6.17
C LEU A 59 2.25 -3.62 5.18
N THR A 60 1.90 -4.44 4.18
CA THR A 60 0.86 -4.10 3.19
C THR A 60 -0.52 -4.13 3.83
N ILE A 61 -0.81 -5.11 4.69
CA ILE A 61 -2.08 -5.20 5.41
C ILE A 61 -2.22 -3.98 6.33
N ASP A 62 -1.24 -3.74 7.20
CA ASP A 62 -1.26 -2.65 8.19
C ASP A 62 -1.47 -1.28 7.53
N VAL A 63 -0.76 -1.00 6.43
CA VAL A 63 -0.91 0.30 5.74
C VAL A 63 -2.25 0.41 5.02
N THR A 64 -2.81 -0.70 4.53
CA THR A 64 -4.13 -0.73 3.88
C THR A 64 -5.25 -0.53 4.88
N GLU A 65 -5.14 -1.12 6.07
CA GLU A 65 -6.08 -0.89 7.18
C GLU A 65 -6.09 0.58 7.58
N ARG A 66 -4.91 1.16 7.82
CA ARG A 66 -4.77 2.60 8.16
C ARG A 66 -5.28 3.53 7.05
N ALA A 67 -5.14 3.14 5.79
CA ALA A 67 -5.64 3.89 4.65
C ALA A 67 -7.17 3.84 4.52
N SER A 68 -7.84 2.94 5.24
CA SER A 68 -9.30 2.74 5.21
C SER A 68 -10.03 3.40 6.39
N GLU A 69 -9.30 4.04 7.31
CA GLU A 69 -9.82 4.82 8.44
C GLU A 69 -10.24 6.24 8.04
#